data_AF-A0A392QDE0-F1
#
_entry.id   AF-A0A392QDE0-F1
#
_cell.length_a   1.000
_cell.length_b   1.000
_cell.length_c   1.000
_cell.angle_alpha   90.00
_cell.angle_beta   90.00
_cell.angle_gamma   90.00
#
_symmetry.space_group_name_H-M   'P 1'
#
loop_
_entity.id
_entity.type
_entity.pdbx_description
1 polymer ?
#
loop_
_entity_poly.entity_id
_entity_poly.type
_entity_poly.pdbx_seq_one_letter_code
_entity_poly.pdbx_strand_id
1 'polypeptide(L)'
;MFGRVLQGVDSSKRNALIIKQIMRQIITSLKKIHDTGIVHRDVKPSNLVVTKKGQIKLIDFGAATDLRIGKNFAPNYTPLDPDYCPPELYVLPQETQSLPPEPIAA
;
A
#
# COMPACT_ATOMS: atom_id res chain seq x y z
N MET A 1 0.17 -24.70 -6.33
CA MET A 1 -0.34 -23.40 -5.82
C MET A 1 0.30 -23.12 -4.47
N PHE A 2 1.53 -22.59 -4.41
CA PHE A 2 2.50 -22.73 -3.28
C PHE A 2 2.95 -24.17 -2.94
N GLY A 3 2.26 -25.20 -3.42
CA GLY A 3 2.58 -26.62 -3.19
C GLY A 3 3.41 -27.37 -4.25
N ARG A 4 3.96 -26.72 -5.29
CA ARG A 4 5.13 -27.34 -5.96
C ARG A 4 6.32 -26.86 -5.18
N VAL A 5 6.84 -27.70 -4.30
CA VAL A 5 8.17 -27.49 -3.75
C VAL A 5 9.07 -27.33 -4.96
N LEU A 6 9.63 -26.12 -5.17
CA LEU A 6 10.73 -25.91 -6.11
C LEU A 6 11.92 -26.69 -5.54
N GLN A 7 11.88 -28.02 -5.66
CA GLN A 7 12.96 -28.90 -5.23
C GLN A 7 14.14 -28.65 -6.17
N GLY A 8 15.33 -28.49 -5.59
CA GLY A 8 16.56 -28.23 -6.35
C GLY A 8 16.80 -26.78 -6.76
N VAL A 9 16.01 -25.82 -6.27
CA VAL A 9 16.26 -24.38 -6.49
C VAL A 9 16.86 -23.78 -5.23
N ASP A 10 17.93 -22.99 -5.40
CA ASP A 10 18.53 -22.21 -4.31
C ASP A 10 17.46 -21.45 -3.50
N SER A 11 17.59 -21.46 -2.17
CA SER A 11 16.62 -20.88 -1.24
C SER A 11 16.31 -19.41 -1.55
N SER A 12 17.35 -18.64 -1.91
CA SER A 12 17.23 -17.23 -2.26
C SER A 12 16.41 -17.04 -3.54
N LYS A 13 16.69 -17.87 -4.56
CA LYS A 13 15.97 -17.83 -5.83
C LYS A 13 14.50 -18.25 -5.66
N ARG A 14 14.22 -19.22 -4.81
CA ARG A 14 12.84 -19.59 -4.44
C ARG A 14 12.11 -18.42 -3.78
N ASN A 15 12.73 -17.76 -2.80
CA ASN A 15 12.12 -16.62 -2.10
C ASN A 15 11.84 -15.46 -3.05
N ALA A 16 12.78 -15.12 -3.94
CA ALA A 16 12.58 -14.09 -4.95
C ALA A 16 11.36 -14.36 -5.86
N LEU A 17 11.17 -15.62 -6.27
CA LEU A 17 10.00 -16.02 -7.08
C LEU A 17 8.69 -15.91 -6.30
N ILE A 18 8.68 -16.27 -5.02
CA ILE A 18 7.52 -16.13 -4.14
C ILE A 18 7.16 -14.66 -3.96
N ILE A 19 8.15 -13.82 -3.62
CA ILE A 19 7.97 -12.37 -3.44
C ILE A 19 7.41 -11.75 -4.74
N LYS A 20 8.01 -12.06 -5.89
CA LYS A 20 7.52 -11.57 -7.19
C LYS A 20 6.06 -11.95 -7.44
N GLN A 21 5.68 -13.19 -7.12
CA GLN A 21 4.32 -13.68 -7.31
C GLN A 21 3.32 -12.99 -6.35
N ILE A 22 3.72 -12.73 -5.11
CA ILE A 22 2.90 -12.03 -4.12
C ILE A 22 2.73 -10.56 -4.53
N MET A 23 3.83 -9.85 -4.81
CA MET A 23 3.81 -8.45 -5.22
C MET A 23 2.98 -8.21 -6.47
N ARG A 24 3.07 -9.11 -7.46
CA ARG A 24 2.22 -9.04 -8.67
C ARG A 24 0.73 -9.05 -8.32
N GLN A 25 0.30 -9.89 -7.40
CA GLN A 25 -1.11 -9.98 -7.01
C GLN A 25 -1.58 -8.77 -6.21
N ILE A 26 -0.74 -8.26 -5.31
CA ILE A 26 -1.02 -7.03 -4.55
C ILE A 26 -1.20 -5.86 -5.51
N ILE A 27 -0.21 -5.62 -6.39
CA ILE A 27 -0.23 -4.50 -7.36
C ILE A 27 -1.43 -4.63 -8.31
N THR A 28 -1.75 -5.84 -8.78
CA THR A 28 -2.93 -6.07 -9.63
C THR A 28 -4.23 -5.74 -8.90
N SER A 29 -4.34 -6.06 -7.61
CA SER A 29 -5.54 -5.77 -6.81
C SER A 29 -5.67 -4.27 -6.54
N LEU A 30 -4.57 -3.60 -6.21
CA LEU A 30 -4.53 -2.15 -6.03
C LEU A 30 -4.88 -1.42 -7.33
N LYS A 31 -4.32 -1.84 -8.47
CA LYS A 31 -4.69 -1.28 -9.78
C LYS A 31 -6.21 -1.33 -10.01
N LYS A 32 -6.86 -2.47 -9.73
CA LYS A 32 -8.31 -2.61 -9.93
C LYS A 32 -9.14 -1.61 -9.12
N ILE A 33 -8.78 -1.37 -7.85
CA ILE A 33 -9.51 -0.39 -7.03
C ILE A 33 -9.16 1.05 -7.41
N HIS A 34 -7.91 1.31 -7.79
CA HIS A 34 -7.47 2.62 -8.26
C HIS A 34 -8.15 2.99 -9.58
N ASP A 35 -8.35 2.02 -10.48
CA ASP A 35 -9.09 2.21 -11.74
C ASP A 35 -10.57 2.59 -11.50
N THR A 36 -11.13 2.32 -10.31
CA THR A 36 -12.48 2.78 -9.92
C THR A 36 -12.47 4.07 -9.11
N GLY A 37 -11.31 4.70 -8.89
CA GLY A 37 -11.15 5.91 -8.09
C GLY A 37 -11.08 5.68 -6.57
N ILE A 38 -10.96 4.44 -6.11
CA ILE A 38 -10.87 4.09 -4.68
C ILE A 38 -9.40 3.93 -4.31
N VAL A 39 -8.97 4.59 -3.23
CA VAL A 39 -7.63 4.39 -2.63
C VAL A 39 -7.78 3.72 -1.27
N HIS A 40 -7.08 2.59 -1.05
CA HIS A 40 -7.21 1.79 0.17
C HIS A 40 -6.66 2.47 1.43
N ARG A 41 -5.50 3.14 1.30
CA ARG A 41 -4.74 3.85 2.34
C ARG A 41 -4.17 3.04 3.50
N ASP A 42 -4.68 1.86 3.82
CA ASP A 42 -4.11 0.99 4.88
C ASP A 42 -3.60 -0.35 4.33
N VAL A 43 -2.66 -0.30 3.38
CA VAL A 43 -2.11 -1.51 2.73
C VAL A 43 -0.98 -2.10 3.57
N LYS A 44 -1.25 -3.21 4.24
CA LYS A 44 -0.31 -3.89 5.15
C LYS A 44 -0.55 -5.40 5.20
N PRO A 45 0.40 -6.21 5.71
CA PRO A 45 0.28 -7.66 5.72
C PRO A 45 -0.99 -8.19 6.40
N SER A 46 -1.47 -7.57 7.48
CA SER A 46 -2.70 -7.97 8.17
C SER A 46 -3.98 -7.77 7.33
N ASN A 47 -3.93 -6.87 6.34
CA ASN A 47 -5.03 -6.61 5.40
C ASN A 47 -4.91 -7.42 4.09
N LEU A 48 -3.98 -8.39 4.03
CA LEU A 48 -3.77 -9.27 2.89
C LEU A 48 -4.08 -10.72 3.26
N VAL A 49 -5.20 -11.24 2.77
CA VAL A 49 -5.62 -12.62 3.03
C VAL A 49 -5.20 -13.53 1.88
N VAL A 50 -4.58 -14.66 2.22
CA VAL A 50 -4.29 -15.74 1.27
C VAL A 50 -5.42 -16.75 1.26
N THR A 51 -6.08 -16.89 0.12
CA THR A 51 -7.14 -17.89 -0.06
C THR A 51 -6.58 -19.31 -0.18
N LYS A 52 -7.43 -20.34 -0.01
CA LYS A 52 -7.06 -21.76 -0.23
C LYS A 52 -6.50 -22.03 -1.64
N LYS A 53 -6.83 -21.20 -2.62
CA LYS A 53 -6.32 -21.28 -4.00
C LYS A 53 -4.98 -20.54 -4.20
N GLY A 54 -4.38 -20.00 -3.13
CA GLY A 54 -3.14 -19.23 -3.18
C GLY A 54 -3.29 -17.83 -3.78
N GLN A 55 -4.52 -17.32 -3.87
CA GLN A 55 -4.78 -15.94 -4.32
C GLN A 55 -4.71 -14.98 -3.14
N ILE A 56 -4.09 -13.82 -3.33
CA ILE A 56 -4.11 -12.72 -2.36
C ILE A 56 -5.35 -11.87 -2.57
N LYS A 57 -6.06 -11.57 -1.48
CA LYS A 57 -7.19 -10.63 -1.46
C LYS A 57 -6.91 -9.52 -0.46
N LEU A 58 -7.15 -8.29 -0.91
CA LEU A 58 -7.16 -7.11 -0.05
C LEU A 58 -8.46 -7.08 0.75
N ILE A 59 -8.37 -6.84 2.05
CA ILE A 59 -9.49 -6.71 2.97
C ILE A 59 -9.36 -5.38 3.75
N ASP A 60 -10.42 -5.05 4.48
CA ASP A 60 -10.50 -3.86 5.36
C ASP A 60 -10.37 -2.51 4.64
N PHE A 61 -11.49 -2.07 4.05
CA PHE A 61 -11.62 -0.75 3.43
C PHE A 61 -12.07 0.32 4.43
N GLY A 62 -11.95 0.09 5.75
CA GLY A 62 -12.36 1.07 6.77
C GLY A 62 -11.60 2.40 6.65
N ALA A 63 -10.35 2.34 6.19
CA ALA A 63 -9.54 3.50 5.89
C ALA A 63 -9.62 3.95 4.43
N ALA A 64 -10.43 3.33 3.55
CA ALA A 64 -10.42 3.69 2.13
C ALA A 64 -11.07 5.06 1.87
N THR A 65 -10.70 5.68 0.75
CA THR A 65 -11.32 6.92 0.26
C THR A 65 -11.73 6.78 -1.19
N ASP A 66 -12.82 7.45 -1.56
CA ASP A 66 -13.32 7.52 -2.92
C ASP A 66 -13.02 8.91 -3.49
N LEU A 67 -12.06 8.97 -4.41
CA LEU A 67 -11.60 10.22 -5.02
C LEU A 67 -12.66 10.84 -5.93
N ARG A 68 -13.70 10.09 -6.34
CA ARG A 68 -14.76 10.57 -7.24
C ARG A 68 -15.71 11.53 -6.56
N ILE A 69 -15.88 11.41 -5.24
CA ILE A 69 -16.85 12.20 -4.45
C ILE A 69 -16.22 13.41 -3.76
N GLY A 70 -14.90 13.59 -3.86
CA GLY A 70 -14.18 14.72 -3.27
C GLY A 70 -14.20 14.80 -1.74
N LYS A 71 -14.89 13.88 -1.05
CA LYS A 71 -14.86 13.76 0.42
C LYS A 71 -13.62 12.99 0.83
N ASN A 72 -12.54 13.75 0.93
CA ASN A 72 -11.26 13.25 1.37
C ASN A 72 -11.20 13.28 2.89
N PHE A 73 -10.89 12.13 3.48
CA PHE A 73 -10.05 12.01 4.67
C PHE A 73 -10.36 12.99 5.82
N ALA A 74 -10.90 12.48 6.92
CA ALA A 74 -10.79 13.18 8.19
C ALA A 74 -9.36 12.93 8.74
N PRO A 75 -8.43 13.91 8.67
CA PRO A 75 -7.00 13.69 8.91
C PRO A 75 -6.68 13.24 10.34
N ASN A 76 -7.66 13.37 11.24
CA ASN A 76 -7.52 13.12 12.67
C ASN A 76 -8.42 11.97 13.18
N TYR A 77 -9.16 11.29 12.28
CA TYR A 77 -10.14 10.26 12.67
C TYR A 77 -9.91 8.91 12.01
N THR A 78 -9.01 8.82 11.03
CA THR A 78 -8.73 7.55 10.36
C THR A 78 -7.39 7.02 10.85
N PRO A 79 -7.35 6.04 11.77
CA PRO A 79 -6.09 5.44 12.20
C PRO A 79 -5.47 4.73 10.99
N LEU A 80 -4.35 5.28 10.50
CA LEU A 80 -3.47 4.61 9.56
C LEU A 80 -2.38 3.90 10.36
N ASP A 81 -1.86 2.80 9.82
CA ASP A 81 -0.75 2.09 10.44
C ASP A 81 0.57 2.83 10.21
N PRO A 82 1.25 3.32 11.26
CA PRO A 82 2.43 4.17 11.10
C PRO A 82 3.60 3.49 10.39
N ASP A 83 3.70 2.15 10.46
CA ASP A 83 4.79 1.40 9.85
C ASP A 83 4.64 1.27 8.32
N TYR A 84 3.43 1.48 7.80
CA TYR A 84 3.09 1.30 6.37
C TYR A 84 2.53 2.58 5.73
N CYS A 85 2.30 3.61 6.54
CA CYS A 85 1.79 4.90 6.12
C CYS A 85 2.87 5.68 5.36
N PRO A 86 2.53 6.35 4.25
CA PRO A 86 3.52 7.06 3.45
C PRO A 86 4.07 8.30 4.20
N PRO A 87 5.38 8.63 4.03
CA PRO A 87 6.09 9.58 4.89
C PRO A 87 5.58 11.02 4.77
N GLU A 88 4.97 11.42 3.65
CA GLU A 88 4.39 12.75 3.46
C GLU A 88 3.29 13.08 4.48
N LEU A 89 2.68 12.07 5.13
CA LEU A 89 1.73 12.28 6.22
C LEU A 89 2.40 12.66 7.55
N TYR A 90 3.72 12.47 7.67
CA TYR A 90 4.52 12.82 8.85
C TYR A 90 5.54 13.95 8.58
N VAL A 91 6.00 14.07 7.33
CA VAL A 91 7.16 14.89 6.96
C VAL A 91 6.77 16.25 6.38
N LEU A 92 5.53 16.42 5.89
CA LEU A 92 5.06 17.73 5.43
C LEU A 92 4.56 18.54 6.64
N PRO A 93 5.13 19.72 6.92
CA PRO A 93 4.54 20.63 7.89
C PRO A 93 3.13 20.98 7.41
N GLN A 94 2.11 20.77 8.24
CA GLN A 94 0.74 21.18 7.89
C GLN A 94 0.62 22.71 7.71
N GLU A 95 1.58 23.46 8.26
CA GLU A 95 1.62 24.93 8.27
C GLU A 95 2.37 25.52 7.06
N THR A 96 3.29 24.79 6.42
CA THR A 96 4.10 25.30 5.29
C THR A 96 3.80 24.51 4.03
N GLN A 97 2.69 24.85 3.37
CA GLN A 97 2.33 24.33 2.05
C GLN A 97 3.16 24.95 0.91
N SER A 98 3.92 26.01 1.19
CA SER A 98 4.82 26.66 0.24
C SER A 98 6.27 26.28 0.53
N LEU A 99 7.07 26.18 -0.53
CA LEU A 99 8.52 26.09 -0.42
C LEU A 99 9.05 27.23 0.47
N PRO A 100 10.08 26.99 1.31
CA PRO A 100 10.75 28.08 2.01
C PRO A 100 11.25 29.10 0.98
N PRO A 101 11.21 30.41 1.29
CA PRO A 101 11.77 31.42 0.39
C PRO A 101 13.23 31.09 0.07
N GLU A 102 13.68 31.44 -1.13
CA GLU A 102 15.08 31.20 -1.53
C GLU A 102 16.02 31.78 -0.47
N PRO A 103 17.06 31.04 -0.06
CA PRO A 103 17.98 31.51 0.96
C PRO A 103 18.64 32.80 0.48
N ILE A 104 18.41 33.89 1.21
CA ILE A 104 19.13 35.14 1.03
C ILE A 104 20.51 34.93 1.65
N ALA A 105 21.44 34.39 0.88
CA ALA A 105 22.85 34.49 1.25
C ALA A 105 23.24 35.96 1.15
N ALA A 106 23.53 36.58 2.30
CA ALA A 106 24.17 37.89 2.41
C ALA A 106 25.69 37.72 2.51
#